data_AF-A0A6G2DNV1-F1
#
_entry.id   AF-A0A6G2DNV1-F1
#
_cell.length_a   1.000
_cell.length_b   1.000
_cell.length_c   1.000
_cell.angle_alpha   90.00
_cell.angle_beta   90.00
_cell.angle_gamma   90.00
#
_symmetry.space_group_name_H-M   'P 1'
#
loop_
_entity.id
_entity.type
_entity.pdbx_description
1 polymer ?
#
loop_
_entity_poly.entity_id
_entity_poly.type
_entity_poly.pdbx_seq_one_letter_code
_entity_poly.pdbx_strand_id
1 'polypeptide(L)'
;DRTLEAYRETIGGTIGINELNGFLHYNMKLFTNHTDINDWFKKAIEKNAYVVEQPSTNPAFANKKYRLYEGINNGQHGRMILPLLNLKNAHLFMISTYNTISFSSFEKYGKDTDEKREKFKSEINKRAKEQVNYLDFWSRLATDNVRDKLLKSQNVVPTPVWDNHNSPNGWASRHGHIDGKPDYAPIREFFGRINKYHGYKYGYGAYAYIFAAPQPMDAVYFVMTDLISDFGTSAFTHETTHVNDRMAYYGGHWHREGTDLEAFAQGMLQTPSVSNPNGEYGALG
;
A
#
# COMPACT_ATOMS: atom_id res chain seq x y z
N ASP A 1 15.11 -10.17 -4.91
CA ASP A 1 15.39 -8.74 -4.68
C ASP A 1 15.96 -8.04 -5.92
N ARG A 2 16.66 -8.73 -6.83
CA ARG A 2 17.25 -8.12 -8.04
C ARG A 2 16.51 -8.37 -9.37
N THR A 3 15.21 -8.67 -9.39
CA THR A 3 14.52 -9.04 -10.65
C THR A 3 14.53 -7.93 -11.71
N LEU A 4 14.38 -6.67 -11.28
CA LEU A 4 14.46 -5.51 -12.18
C LEU A 4 15.89 -5.30 -12.69
N GLU A 5 16.88 -5.34 -11.80
CA GLU A 5 18.30 -5.22 -12.15
C GLU A 5 18.76 -6.35 -13.06
N ALA A 6 18.38 -7.59 -12.76
CA ALA A 6 18.67 -8.76 -13.59
C ALA A 6 18.05 -8.62 -14.98
N TYR A 7 16.81 -8.12 -15.10
CA TYR A 7 16.23 -7.83 -16.41
C TYR A 7 17.09 -6.82 -17.18
N ARG A 8 17.46 -5.69 -16.55
CA ARG A 8 18.29 -4.66 -17.20
C ARG A 8 19.66 -5.19 -17.64
N GLU A 9 20.34 -5.91 -16.73
CA GLU A 9 21.71 -6.39 -16.90
C GLU A 9 21.83 -7.54 -17.91
N THR A 10 20.83 -8.43 -18.01
CA THR A 10 20.96 -9.68 -18.78
C THR A 10 20.09 -9.73 -20.03
N ILE A 11 18.88 -9.16 -19.98
CA ILE A 11 17.90 -9.24 -21.07
C ILE A 11 17.83 -7.92 -21.83
N GLY A 12 17.66 -6.81 -21.11
CA GLY A 12 17.42 -5.48 -21.69
C GLY A 12 18.55 -5.03 -22.60
N GLY A 13 19.81 -5.20 -22.17
CA GLY A 13 21.00 -4.91 -22.98
C GLY A 13 21.10 -5.77 -24.25
N THR A 14 20.59 -7.00 -24.21
CA THR A 14 20.62 -7.96 -25.33
C THR A 14 19.53 -7.68 -26.37
N ILE A 15 18.35 -7.24 -25.94
CA ILE A 15 17.21 -6.95 -26.83
C ILE A 15 17.05 -5.47 -27.19
N GLY A 16 17.95 -4.60 -26.72
CA GLY A 16 17.92 -3.16 -26.98
C GLY A 16 16.82 -2.39 -26.22
N ILE A 17 16.23 -2.98 -25.18
CA ILE A 17 15.20 -2.36 -24.33
C ILE A 17 15.67 -2.40 -22.87
N ASN A 18 16.47 -1.40 -22.49
CA ASN A 18 17.15 -1.37 -21.19
C ASN A 18 16.21 -1.10 -20.00
N GLU A 19 14.94 -0.80 -20.22
CA GLU A 19 13.96 -0.46 -19.18
C GLU A 19 12.77 -1.42 -19.22
N LEU A 20 12.50 -2.12 -18.11
CA LEU A 20 11.38 -3.06 -17.98
C LEU A 20 10.06 -2.44 -18.45
N ASN A 21 9.81 -1.18 -18.12
CA ASN A 21 8.57 -0.50 -18.52
C ASN A 21 8.46 -0.30 -20.03
N GLY A 22 9.58 0.04 -20.68
CA GLY A 22 9.61 0.14 -22.14
C GLY A 22 9.26 -1.20 -22.79
N PHE A 23 9.75 -2.30 -22.21
CA PHE A 23 9.45 -3.65 -22.66
C PHE A 23 7.99 -4.03 -22.43
N LEU A 24 7.44 -3.77 -21.25
CA LEU A 24 6.03 -4.04 -20.97
C LEU A 24 5.11 -3.21 -21.88
N HIS A 25 5.41 -1.92 -22.07
CA HIS A 25 4.67 -1.06 -23.02
C HIS A 25 4.73 -1.58 -24.46
N TYR A 26 5.92 -2.00 -24.90
CA TYR A 26 6.10 -2.54 -26.25
C TYR A 26 5.26 -3.81 -26.45
N ASN A 27 5.38 -4.77 -25.52
CA ASN A 27 4.63 -6.03 -25.59
C ASN A 27 3.12 -5.81 -25.47
N MET A 28 2.67 -4.89 -24.61
CA MET A 28 1.26 -4.49 -24.51
C MET A 28 0.72 -4.04 -25.87
N LYS A 29 1.43 -3.13 -26.55
CA LYS A 29 1.02 -2.61 -27.86
C LYS A 29 1.05 -3.68 -28.95
N LEU A 30 1.97 -4.64 -28.86
CA LEU A 30 2.13 -5.69 -29.85
C LEU A 30 1.06 -6.79 -29.73
N PHE A 31 0.70 -7.16 -28.50
CA PHE A 31 -0.12 -8.34 -28.24
C PHE A 31 -1.53 -8.05 -27.75
N THR A 32 -1.86 -6.78 -27.50
CA THR A 32 -3.18 -6.39 -26.97
C THR A 32 -3.69 -5.10 -27.62
N ASN A 33 -4.99 -4.85 -27.49
CA ASN A 33 -5.62 -3.60 -27.94
C ASN A 33 -5.62 -2.51 -26.85
N HIS A 34 -4.91 -2.70 -25.74
CA HIS A 34 -4.83 -1.69 -24.69
C HIS A 34 -3.95 -0.52 -25.13
N THR A 35 -4.45 0.70 -24.92
CA THR A 35 -3.71 1.95 -25.15
C THR A 35 -3.09 2.50 -23.86
N ASP A 36 -3.63 2.11 -22.71
CA ASP A 36 -3.22 2.54 -21.38
C ASP A 36 -2.59 1.37 -20.63
N ILE A 37 -1.35 1.57 -20.15
CA ILE A 37 -0.60 0.50 -19.46
C ILE A 37 -1.14 0.15 -18.09
N ASN A 38 -1.78 1.09 -17.40
CA ASN A 38 -2.39 0.81 -16.11
C ASN A 38 -3.60 -0.11 -16.29
N ASP A 39 -4.43 0.15 -17.30
CA ASP A 39 -5.57 -0.71 -17.63
C ASP A 39 -5.11 -2.10 -18.07
N TRP A 40 -4.09 -2.17 -18.93
CA TRP A 40 -3.48 -3.45 -19.29
C TRP A 40 -2.92 -4.18 -18.06
N PHE A 41 -2.19 -3.49 -17.20
CA PHE A 41 -1.55 -4.11 -16.04
C PHE A 41 -2.59 -4.67 -15.07
N LYS A 42 -3.63 -3.90 -14.74
CA LYS A 42 -4.76 -4.36 -13.93
C LYS A 42 -5.44 -5.58 -14.56
N LYS A 43 -5.64 -5.56 -15.87
CA LYS A 43 -6.21 -6.69 -16.61
C LYS A 43 -5.32 -7.93 -16.53
N ALA A 44 -4.01 -7.76 -16.70
CA ALA A 44 -3.04 -8.84 -16.69
C ALA A 44 -2.96 -9.56 -15.33
N ILE A 45 -3.25 -8.87 -14.24
CA ILE A 45 -3.20 -9.44 -12.88
C ILE A 45 -4.58 -9.82 -12.32
N GLU A 46 -5.68 -9.54 -13.03
CA GLU A 46 -7.05 -9.57 -12.46
C GLU A 46 -7.47 -10.94 -11.89
N LYS A 47 -6.90 -12.03 -12.42
CA LYS A 47 -7.18 -13.39 -11.96
C LYS A 47 -6.69 -13.63 -10.53
N ASN A 48 -5.59 -12.97 -10.16
CA ASN A 48 -4.87 -13.17 -8.91
C ASN A 48 -4.79 -11.90 -8.06
N ALA A 49 -5.29 -10.77 -8.53
CA ALA A 49 -5.26 -9.52 -7.79
C ALA A 49 -6.52 -8.68 -8.00
N TYR A 50 -7.05 -8.15 -6.91
CA TYR A 50 -8.13 -7.15 -6.94
C TYR A 50 -7.58 -5.76 -6.65
N VAL A 51 -7.78 -4.82 -7.58
CA VAL A 51 -7.23 -3.45 -7.46
C VAL A 51 -8.35 -2.44 -7.32
N VAL A 52 -8.34 -1.70 -6.21
CA VAL A 52 -9.25 -0.59 -5.96
C VAL A 52 -8.46 0.70 -6.09
N GLU A 53 -8.77 1.49 -7.13
CA GLU A 53 -8.16 2.80 -7.35
C GLU A 53 -9.14 3.88 -6.90
N GLN A 54 -8.77 4.66 -5.89
CA GLN A 54 -9.61 5.69 -5.30
C GLN A 54 -9.10 7.08 -5.73
N PRO A 55 -9.74 7.73 -6.71
CA PRO A 55 -9.43 9.12 -7.02
C PRO A 55 -9.77 10.02 -5.84
N SER A 56 -9.02 11.11 -5.69
CA SER A 56 -9.37 12.18 -4.76
C SER A 56 -10.72 12.78 -5.14
N THR A 57 -11.53 13.11 -4.15
CA THR A 57 -12.73 13.93 -4.32
C THR A 57 -12.44 15.42 -4.18
N ASN A 58 -11.20 15.81 -3.86
CA ASN A 58 -10.79 17.21 -3.80
C ASN A 58 -10.69 17.77 -5.24
N PRO A 59 -11.46 18.82 -5.61
CA PRO A 59 -11.35 19.41 -6.93
C PRO A 59 -9.93 19.89 -7.27
N ALA A 60 -9.14 20.32 -6.28
CA ALA A 60 -7.74 20.73 -6.47
C ALA A 60 -6.85 19.57 -6.96
N PHE A 61 -7.26 18.33 -6.70
CA PHE A 61 -6.56 17.10 -7.09
C PHE A 61 -7.24 16.37 -8.26
N ALA A 62 -8.15 17.04 -8.98
CA ALA A 62 -8.68 16.50 -10.21
C ALA A 62 -7.55 16.15 -11.20
N ASN A 63 -7.67 14.99 -11.86
CA ASN A 63 -6.72 14.47 -12.84
C ASN A 63 -5.28 14.25 -12.32
N LYS A 64 -5.05 14.20 -11.01
CA LYS A 64 -3.75 13.83 -10.44
C LYS A 64 -3.56 12.31 -10.45
N LYS A 65 -2.32 11.85 -10.37
CA LYS A 65 -2.00 10.41 -10.37
C LYS A 65 -2.49 9.73 -9.10
N TYR A 66 -3.14 8.59 -9.25
CA TYR A 66 -3.62 7.73 -8.16
C TYR A 66 -3.67 6.24 -8.54
N ARG A 67 -3.40 5.92 -9.80
CA ARG A 67 -3.59 4.57 -10.33
C ARG A 67 -2.42 3.68 -9.95
N LEU A 68 -2.67 2.38 -9.83
CA LEU A 68 -1.72 1.44 -9.25
C LEU A 68 -0.39 1.42 -10.02
N TYR A 69 -0.45 1.23 -11.33
CA TYR A 69 0.74 1.11 -12.16
C TYR A 69 1.54 2.41 -12.15
N GLU A 70 0.87 3.56 -12.18
CA GLU A 70 1.52 4.88 -12.03
C GLU A 70 2.28 4.97 -10.70
N GLY A 71 1.67 4.48 -9.63
CA GLY A 71 2.24 4.55 -8.28
C GLY A 71 3.34 3.53 -8.01
N ILE A 72 3.39 2.38 -8.69
CA ILE A 72 4.48 1.39 -8.54
C ILE A 72 5.58 1.52 -9.59
N ASN A 73 5.32 2.20 -10.70
CA ASN A 73 6.28 2.39 -11.78
C ASN A 73 7.31 3.49 -11.44
N ASN A 74 8.18 3.19 -10.48
CA ASN A 74 9.28 4.05 -10.05
C ASN A 74 10.45 3.20 -9.49
N GLY A 75 11.57 3.84 -9.15
CA GLY A 75 12.77 3.15 -8.67
C GLY A 75 12.62 2.39 -7.35
N GLN A 76 11.63 2.72 -6.50
CA GLN A 76 11.43 2.08 -5.20
C GLN A 76 10.48 0.87 -5.28
N HIS A 77 9.40 1.04 -6.03
CA HIS A 77 8.29 0.10 -6.09
C HIS A 77 8.29 -0.76 -7.35
N GLY A 78 9.11 -0.44 -8.37
CA GLY A 78 9.14 -1.16 -9.64
C GLY A 78 9.43 -2.66 -9.51
N ARG A 79 10.13 -3.06 -8.44
CA ARG A 79 10.34 -4.48 -8.07
C ARG A 79 9.06 -5.29 -7.85
N MET A 80 7.91 -4.63 -7.64
CA MET A 80 6.60 -5.27 -7.43
C MET A 80 5.95 -5.72 -8.75
N ILE A 81 6.29 -5.08 -9.88
CA ILE A 81 5.62 -5.28 -11.17
C ILE A 81 5.72 -6.74 -11.64
N LEU A 82 6.94 -7.30 -11.70
CA LEU A 82 7.14 -8.66 -12.19
C LEU A 82 6.51 -9.73 -11.29
N PRO A 83 6.68 -9.70 -9.95
CA PRO A 83 5.97 -10.61 -9.06
C PRO A 83 4.44 -10.56 -9.20
N LEU A 84 3.84 -9.37 -9.34
CA LEU A 84 2.40 -9.24 -9.55
C LEU A 84 1.92 -9.87 -10.87
N LEU A 85 2.69 -9.73 -11.95
CA LEU A 85 2.40 -10.36 -13.24
C LEU A 85 2.56 -11.88 -13.24
N ASN A 86 3.19 -12.46 -12.22
CA ASN A 86 3.55 -13.88 -12.16
C ASN A 86 2.94 -14.61 -10.94
N LEU A 87 1.89 -14.05 -10.33
CA LEU A 87 1.12 -14.74 -9.30
C LEU A 87 0.48 -16.01 -9.88
N LYS A 88 0.45 -17.08 -9.09
CA LYS A 88 -0.12 -18.37 -9.47
C LYS A 88 -1.23 -18.77 -8.51
N ASN A 89 -0.87 -18.88 -7.23
CA ASN A 89 -1.77 -19.35 -6.19
C ASN A 89 -2.16 -18.25 -5.20
N ALA A 90 -1.37 -17.19 -5.10
CA ALA A 90 -1.69 -16.06 -4.25
C ALA A 90 -2.80 -15.20 -4.86
N HIS A 91 -3.70 -14.72 -4.02
CA HIS A 91 -4.75 -13.77 -4.35
C HIS A 91 -4.55 -12.51 -3.53
N LEU A 92 -4.05 -11.47 -4.17
CA LEU A 92 -3.75 -10.20 -3.51
C LEU A 92 -4.87 -9.19 -3.71
N PHE A 93 -4.88 -8.15 -2.88
CA PHE A 93 -5.60 -6.94 -3.21
C PHE A 93 -4.77 -5.71 -2.90
N MET A 94 -5.00 -4.66 -3.69
CA MET A 94 -4.34 -3.38 -3.55
C MET A 94 -5.35 -2.24 -3.53
N ILE A 95 -5.13 -1.30 -2.63
CA ILE A 95 -5.87 -0.03 -2.56
C ILE A 95 -4.90 1.08 -2.95
N SER A 96 -5.12 1.70 -4.10
CA SER A 96 -4.25 2.76 -4.63
C SER A 96 -4.94 4.12 -4.51
N THR A 97 -4.21 5.09 -3.97
CA THR A 97 -4.65 6.48 -3.83
C THR A 97 -3.57 7.43 -4.39
N TYR A 98 -3.78 8.74 -4.27
CA TYR A 98 -2.74 9.72 -4.63
C TYR A 98 -1.59 9.80 -3.62
N ASN A 99 -1.71 9.22 -2.42
CA ASN A 99 -0.71 9.30 -1.35
C ASN A 99 -0.12 7.95 -0.96
N THR A 100 -0.94 6.90 -0.98
CA THR A 100 -0.60 5.56 -0.45
C THR A 100 -0.96 4.45 -1.43
N ILE A 101 -0.29 3.31 -1.28
CA ILE A 101 -0.75 2.02 -1.86
C ILE A 101 -0.76 0.97 -0.77
N SER A 102 -1.94 0.47 -0.42
CA SER A 102 -2.09 -0.59 0.58
C SER A 102 -2.06 -1.96 -0.09
N PHE A 103 -1.33 -2.92 0.48
CA PHE A 103 -1.16 -4.28 -0.04
C PHE A 103 -1.54 -5.32 1.00
N SER A 104 -2.33 -6.30 0.59
CA SER A 104 -2.73 -7.42 1.43
C SER A 104 -3.13 -8.63 0.59
N SER A 105 -3.52 -9.73 1.24
CA SER A 105 -3.94 -10.96 0.60
C SER A 105 -5.31 -11.42 1.09
N PHE A 106 -6.07 -12.07 0.21
CA PHE A 106 -7.35 -12.67 0.56
C PHE A 106 -7.17 -13.86 1.52
N GLU A 107 -6.07 -14.58 1.40
CA GLU A 107 -5.79 -15.78 2.20
C GLU A 107 -5.67 -15.48 3.69
N LYS A 108 -5.09 -14.34 4.11
CA LYS A 108 -5.02 -13.98 5.54
C LYS A 108 -6.41 -13.82 6.18
N TYR A 109 -7.39 -13.38 5.39
CA TYR A 109 -8.78 -13.23 5.82
C TYR A 109 -9.60 -14.52 5.67
N GLY A 110 -8.95 -15.64 5.38
CA GLY A 110 -9.61 -16.93 5.14
C GLY A 110 -10.51 -16.93 3.90
N LYS A 111 -10.22 -16.07 2.91
CA LYS A 111 -10.99 -15.97 1.66
C LYS A 111 -10.32 -16.79 0.56
N ASP A 112 -10.34 -18.10 0.76
CA ASP A 112 -9.68 -19.12 -0.05
C ASP A 112 -10.44 -19.53 -1.32
N THR A 113 -11.74 -19.20 -1.42
CA THR A 113 -12.57 -19.46 -2.62
C THR A 113 -12.94 -18.18 -3.36
N ASP A 114 -13.24 -18.29 -4.66
CA ASP A 114 -13.68 -17.13 -5.47
C ASP A 114 -14.92 -16.45 -4.89
N GLU A 115 -15.90 -17.23 -4.41
CA GLU A 115 -17.12 -16.68 -3.80
C GLU A 115 -16.81 -15.88 -2.52
N LYS A 116 -15.94 -16.40 -1.65
CA LYS A 116 -15.52 -15.69 -0.44
C LYS A 116 -14.74 -14.43 -0.76
N ARG A 117 -13.89 -14.46 -1.79
CA ARG A 117 -13.15 -13.29 -2.27
C ARG A 117 -14.09 -12.23 -2.81
N GLU A 118 -15.04 -12.63 -3.66
CA GLU A 118 -16.02 -11.72 -4.25
C GLU A 118 -16.85 -11.01 -3.17
N LYS A 119 -17.38 -11.76 -2.20
CA LYS A 119 -18.11 -11.19 -1.06
C LYS A 119 -17.25 -10.22 -0.24
N PHE A 120 -15.95 -10.50 -0.09
CA PHE A 120 -15.06 -9.66 0.70
C PHE A 120 -14.68 -8.34 0.00
N LYS A 121 -14.85 -8.22 -1.33
CA LYS A 121 -14.58 -6.98 -2.07
C LYS A 121 -15.38 -5.78 -1.56
N SER A 122 -16.60 -5.99 -1.03
CA SER A 122 -17.39 -4.89 -0.45
C SER A 122 -16.69 -4.25 0.76
N GLU A 123 -16.08 -5.06 1.63
CA GLU A 123 -15.32 -4.56 2.78
C GLU A 123 -14.04 -3.84 2.32
N ILE A 124 -13.34 -4.38 1.32
CA ILE A 124 -12.17 -3.73 0.73
C ILE A 124 -12.56 -2.36 0.15
N ASN A 125 -13.65 -2.28 -0.60
CA ASN A 125 -14.14 -1.03 -1.18
C ASN A 125 -14.56 -0.01 -0.13
N LYS A 126 -15.22 -0.46 0.95
CA LYS A 126 -15.57 0.39 2.09
C LYS A 126 -14.31 0.98 2.73
N ARG A 127 -13.32 0.14 3.06
CA ARG A 127 -12.06 0.61 3.67
C ARG A 127 -11.25 1.49 2.72
N ALA A 128 -11.24 1.18 1.43
CA ALA A 128 -10.60 2.03 0.41
C ALA A 128 -11.23 3.43 0.37
N LYS A 129 -12.56 3.51 0.47
CA LYS A 129 -13.26 4.79 0.52
C LYS A 129 -12.92 5.57 1.79
N GLU A 130 -12.85 4.90 2.94
CA GLU A 130 -12.44 5.51 4.21
C GLU A 130 -10.99 6.04 4.15
N GLN A 131 -10.06 5.28 3.57
CA GLN A 131 -8.66 5.71 3.38
C GLN A 131 -8.56 6.98 2.53
N VAL A 132 -9.23 7.03 1.36
CA VAL A 132 -9.18 8.24 0.52
C VAL A 132 -9.90 9.42 1.18
N ASN A 133 -10.99 9.19 1.91
CA ASN A 133 -11.71 10.25 2.61
C ASN A 133 -10.84 10.91 3.68
N TYR A 134 -10.06 10.13 4.44
CA TYR A 134 -9.08 10.66 5.40
C TYR A 134 -8.01 11.51 4.71
N LEU A 135 -7.43 11.01 3.62
CA LEU A 135 -6.44 11.75 2.85
C LEU A 135 -7.04 13.06 2.29
N ASP A 136 -8.26 12.98 1.80
CA ASP A 136 -9.02 14.07 1.22
C ASP A 136 -9.36 15.16 2.24
N PHE A 137 -9.70 14.77 3.47
CA PHE A 137 -9.86 15.69 4.60
C PHE A 137 -8.59 16.53 4.78
N TRP A 138 -7.43 15.87 4.85
CA TRP A 138 -6.15 16.58 4.98
C TRP A 138 -5.79 17.42 3.77
N SER A 139 -6.12 16.98 2.56
CA SER A 139 -5.89 17.80 1.36
C SER A 139 -6.72 19.08 1.33
N ARG A 140 -7.85 19.14 2.03
CA ARG A 140 -8.69 20.34 2.13
C ARG A 140 -8.23 21.26 3.26
N LEU A 141 -7.74 20.68 4.35
CA LEU A 141 -7.26 21.42 5.51
C LEU A 141 -5.85 21.98 5.31
N ALA A 142 -4.99 21.27 4.56
CA ALA A 142 -3.62 21.67 4.30
C ALA A 142 -3.57 23.01 3.53
N THR A 143 -2.63 23.87 3.95
CA THR A 143 -2.35 25.15 3.29
C THR A 143 -1.78 24.93 1.88
N ASP A 144 -2.02 25.89 0.98
CA ASP A 144 -1.66 25.78 -0.44
C ASP A 144 -0.16 25.46 -0.66
N ASN A 145 0.72 25.99 0.19
CA ASN A 145 2.18 25.80 0.11
C ASN A 145 2.64 24.35 0.39
N VAL A 146 1.80 23.52 1.01
CA VAL A 146 2.14 22.12 1.35
C VAL A 146 1.14 21.09 0.85
N ARG A 147 -0.07 21.49 0.45
CA ARG A 147 -1.13 20.59 -0.02
C ARG A 147 -0.63 19.64 -1.11
N ASP A 148 0.05 20.16 -2.13
CA ASP A 148 0.51 19.35 -3.27
C ASP A 148 1.59 18.32 -2.87
N LYS A 149 2.26 18.48 -1.73
CA LYS A 149 3.18 17.46 -1.23
C LYS A 149 2.45 16.14 -0.90
N LEU A 150 1.15 16.20 -0.60
CA LEU A 150 0.33 15.00 -0.37
C LEU A 150 0.16 14.12 -1.62
N LEU A 151 0.35 14.66 -2.83
CA LEU A 151 0.28 13.95 -4.11
C LEU A 151 1.53 13.07 -4.34
N LYS A 152 1.82 12.15 -3.42
CA LYS A 152 3.03 11.31 -3.46
C LYS A 152 3.12 10.44 -4.73
N SER A 153 1.99 9.95 -5.25
CA SER A 153 1.92 9.22 -6.53
C SER A 153 2.37 10.04 -7.74
N GLN A 154 2.41 11.37 -7.60
CA GLN A 154 2.86 12.28 -8.65
C GLN A 154 4.25 12.87 -8.37
N ASN A 155 4.50 13.27 -7.12
CA ASN A 155 5.65 14.12 -6.78
C ASN A 155 6.82 13.34 -6.16
N VAL A 156 6.58 12.15 -5.61
CA VAL A 156 7.61 11.30 -4.99
C VAL A 156 7.32 9.84 -5.33
N VAL A 157 7.05 9.00 -4.33
CA VAL A 157 6.51 7.64 -4.46
C VAL A 157 5.42 7.50 -3.42
N PRO A 158 4.29 6.85 -3.73
CA PRO A 158 3.23 6.65 -2.74
C PRO A 158 3.74 5.78 -1.59
N THR A 159 3.32 6.10 -0.37
CA THR A 159 3.68 5.35 0.83
C THR A 159 3.07 3.95 0.74
N PRO A 160 3.86 2.87 0.71
CA PRO A 160 3.30 1.54 0.77
C PRO A 160 2.79 1.23 2.18
N VAL A 161 1.59 0.68 2.27
CA VAL A 161 0.98 0.18 3.51
C VAL A 161 0.92 -1.33 3.43
N TRP A 162 1.70 -2.01 4.26
CA TRP A 162 1.84 -3.45 4.27
C TRP A 162 0.93 -4.04 5.35
N ASP A 163 -0.04 -4.84 4.94
CA ASP A 163 -0.84 -5.60 5.90
C ASP A 163 -0.01 -6.73 6.55
N ASN A 164 -0.50 -7.27 7.67
CA ASN A 164 0.17 -8.35 8.38
C ASN A 164 0.19 -9.67 7.59
N HIS A 165 1.03 -10.61 8.03
CA HIS A 165 1.19 -11.91 7.39
C HIS A 165 0.58 -13.06 8.20
N ASN A 166 -0.40 -12.75 9.05
CA ASN A 166 -1.07 -13.74 9.89
C ASN A 166 -1.97 -14.64 9.02
N SER A 167 -1.40 -15.72 8.49
CA SER A 167 -2.17 -16.67 7.70
C SER A 167 -3.12 -17.47 8.60
N PRO A 168 -4.17 -18.10 8.06
CA PRO A 168 -5.04 -19.00 8.83
C PRO A 168 -4.30 -20.17 9.49
N ASN A 169 -3.10 -20.50 9.01
CA ASN A 169 -2.24 -21.56 9.55
C ASN A 169 -1.12 -21.02 10.45
N GLY A 170 -1.19 -19.75 10.86
CA GLY A 170 -0.17 -19.06 11.66
C GLY A 170 0.80 -18.23 10.83
N TRP A 171 1.78 -17.65 11.49
CA TRP A 171 2.74 -16.76 10.85
C TRP A 171 3.79 -17.55 10.07
N ALA A 172 3.79 -17.39 8.75
CA ALA A 172 4.77 -18.05 7.89
C ALA A 172 6.16 -17.41 8.00
N SER A 173 7.20 -18.21 7.72
CA SER A 173 8.57 -17.71 7.58
C SER A 173 8.72 -16.74 6.40
N ARG A 174 9.87 -16.06 6.29
CA ARG A 174 10.16 -15.14 5.17
C ARG A 174 10.08 -15.76 3.77
N HIS A 175 10.11 -17.08 3.69
CA HIS A 175 10.01 -17.85 2.46
C HIS A 175 8.65 -18.54 2.30
N GLY A 176 7.67 -18.21 3.15
CA GLY A 176 6.31 -18.73 3.11
C GLY A 176 6.14 -20.10 3.76
N HIS A 177 7.19 -20.71 4.31
CA HIS A 177 7.08 -22.02 4.96
C HIS A 177 6.39 -21.92 6.32
N ILE A 178 5.56 -22.93 6.62
CA ILE A 178 4.91 -23.16 7.91
C ILE A 178 5.10 -24.65 8.26
N ASP A 179 5.63 -24.93 9.45
CA ASP A 179 5.94 -26.30 9.86
C ASP A 179 4.69 -27.19 9.90
N GLY A 180 4.74 -28.32 9.20
CA GLY A 180 3.64 -29.28 9.11
C GLY A 180 2.39 -28.78 8.38
N LYS A 181 2.48 -27.66 7.63
CA LYS A 181 1.37 -27.06 6.88
C LYS A 181 1.80 -26.70 5.45
N PRO A 182 0.85 -26.52 4.52
CA PRO A 182 1.16 -26.00 3.19
C PRO A 182 1.79 -24.60 3.27
N ASP A 183 2.67 -24.33 2.32
CA ASP A 183 3.31 -23.03 2.21
C ASP A 183 2.29 -21.90 1.96
N TYR A 184 2.55 -20.75 2.56
CA TYR A 184 1.73 -19.56 2.41
C TYR A 184 2.08 -18.81 1.12
N ALA A 185 1.25 -19.03 0.09
CA ALA A 185 1.46 -18.52 -1.27
C ALA A 185 1.73 -17.01 -1.35
N PRO A 186 1.01 -16.11 -0.64
CA PRO A 186 1.27 -14.67 -0.72
C PRO A 186 2.71 -14.27 -0.38
N ILE A 187 3.34 -14.93 0.61
CA ILE A 187 4.75 -14.66 0.92
C ILE A 187 5.67 -15.30 -0.13
N ARG A 188 5.39 -16.55 -0.55
CA ARG A 188 6.21 -17.27 -1.55
C ARG A 188 6.29 -16.57 -2.89
N GLU A 189 5.17 -16.00 -3.33
CA GLU A 189 5.00 -15.46 -4.67
C GLU A 189 5.23 -13.95 -4.71
N PHE A 190 4.92 -13.21 -3.63
CA PHE A 190 5.00 -11.75 -3.61
C PHE A 190 5.86 -11.17 -2.48
N PHE A 191 5.36 -11.12 -1.24
CA PHE A 191 5.97 -10.33 -0.16
C PHE A 191 7.41 -10.72 0.14
N GLY A 192 7.70 -12.03 0.18
CA GLY A 192 9.06 -12.54 0.37
C GLY A 192 9.99 -12.25 -0.81
N ARG A 193 9.46 -12.19 -2.04
CA ARG A 193 10.25 -11.94 -3.27
C ARG A 193 10.72 -10.51 -3.41
N ILE A 194 9.91 -9.57 -2.95
CA ILE A 194 10.21 -8.13 -2.96
C ILE A 194 10.93 -7.65 -1.70
N ASN A 195 11.27 -8.57 -0.78
CA ASN A 195 11.86 -8.28 0.52
C ASN A 195 11.01 -7.31 1.35
N LYS A 196 9.69 -7.52 1.34
CA LYS A 196 8.70 -6.80 2.17
C LYS A 196 7.96 -7.73 3.12
N TYR A 197 8.59 -8.86 3.46
CA TYR A 197 8.19 -9.68 4.59
C TYR A 197 8.55 -8.97 5.90
N HIS A 198 7.62 -8.94 6.84
CA HIS A 198 7.89 -8.59 8.24
C HIS A 198 7.41 -9.68 9.18
N GLY A 199 8.12 -9.86 10.29
CA GLY A 199 7.78 -10.86 11.31
C GLY A 199 6.69 -10.38 12.26
N TYR A 200 6.04 -11.33 12.94
CA TYR A 200 5.16 -11.02 14.07
C TYR A 200 5.96 -10.33 15.17
N LYS A 201 5.43 -9.25 15.72
CA LYS A 201 6.00 -8.54 16.88
C LYS A 201 4.90 -8.35 17.91
N TYR A 202 5.03 -9.07 19.03
CA TYR A 202 4.10 -8.95 20.14
C TYR A 202 4.11 -7.51 20.69
N GLY A 203 2.93 -6.96 20.98
CA GLY A 203 2.76 -5.61 21.51
C GLY A 203 2.77 -4.48 20.47
N TYR A 204 2.93 -4.80 19.18
CA TYR A 204 2.87 -3.81 18.10
C TYR A 204 1.61 -4.04 17.25
N GLY A 205 0.67 -3.09 17.26
CA GLY A 205 -0.55 -3.14 16.44
C GLY A 205 -0.25 -2.90 14.97
N ALA A 206 0.19 -1.67 14.68
CA ALA A 206 0.82 -1.23 13.44
C ALA A 206 1.99 -0.30 13.80
N TYR A 207 2.80 0.08 12.82
CA TYR A 207 3.83 1.12 12.98
C TYR A 207 4.18 1.77 11.64
N ALA A 208 4.55 3.05 11.70
CA ALA A 208 5.15 3.78 10.60
C ALA A 208 6.68 3.62 10.63
N TYR A 209 7.25 3.12 9.53
CA TYR A 209 8.69 3.16 9.28
C TYR A 209 9.02 4.47 8.58
N ILE A 210 9.62 5.40 9.31
CA ILE A 210 9.82 6.79 8.90
C ILE A 210 11.24 7.26 9.20
N PHE A 211 11.69 8.27 8.46
CA PHE A 211 12.96 8.95 8.67
C PHE A 211 12.74 10.37 9.16
N ALA A 212 13.81 11.02 9.65
CA ALA A 212 13.76 12.40 10.12
C ALA A 212 13.22 13.37 9.05
N ALA A 213 13.58 13.17 7.78
CA ALA A 213 12.98 13.83 6.64
C ALA A 213 12.18 12.82 5.80
N PRO A 214 11.09 13.22 5.13
CA PRO A 214 10.33 12.31 4.26
C PRO A 214 11.23 11.62 3.24
N GLN A 215 11.14 10.30 3.16
CA GLN A 215 11.94 9.48 2.24
C GLN A 215 11.06 8.61 1.36
N PRO A 216 11.52 8.24 0.14
CA PRO A 216 10.84 7.25 -0.68
C PRO A 216 10.71 5.86 -0.04
N MET A 217 11.45 5.61 1.04
CA MET A 217 11.42 4.35 1.80
C MET A 217 10.40 4.37 2.96
N ASP A 218 9.77 5.51 3.26
CA ASP A 218 8.72 5.61 4.27
C ASP A 218 7.63 4.56 3.98
N ALA A 219 7.13 3.89 5.02
CA ALA A 219 6.14 2.83 4.88
C ALA A 219 5.29 2.69 6.14
N VAL A 220 4.13 2.06 6.01
CA VAL A 220 3.30 1.63 7.16
C VAL A 220 3.27 0.12 7.19
N TYR A 221 3.37 -0.46 8.39
CA TYR A 221 3.36 -1.91 8.61
C TYR A 221 2.31 -2.27 9.66
N PHE A 222 1.30 -3.02 9.26
CA PHE A 222 0.38 -3.67 10.18
C PHE A 222 1.00 -4.98 10.66
N VAL A 223 0.86 -5.28 11.96
CA VAL A 223 1.47 -6.46 12.59
C VAL A 223 0.41 -7.30 13.29
N MET A 224 -0.17 -6.81 14.38
CA MET A 224 -1.27 -7.49 15.07
C MET A 224 -2.65 -7.02 14.58
N THR A 225 -2.73 -5.78 14.11
CA THR A 225 -3.97 -5.22 13.57
C THR A 225 -4.18 -5.67 12.13
N ASP A 226 -5.44 -5.89 11.76
CA ASP A 226 -5.82 -6.16 10.37
C ASP A 226 -6.18 -4.86 9.64
N LEU A 227 -5.57 -4.64 8.48
CA LEU A 227 -5.86 -3.47 7.63
C LEU A 227 -7.35 -3.36 7.28
N ILE A 228 -7.94 -4.46 6.82
CA ILE A 228 -9.38 -4.59 6.56
C ILE A 228 -10.11 -5.07 7.82
N SER A 229 -10.32 -4.13 8.74
CA SER A 229 -11.14 -4.31 9.95
C SER A 229 -11.73 -2.96 10.36
N ASP A 230 -12.59 -2.92 11.38
CA ASP A 230 -13.13 -1.65 11.89
C ASP A 230 -11.99 -0.77 12.47
N PHE A 231 -11.16 -1.34 13.34
CA PHE A 231 -9.99 -0.65 13.88
C PHE A 231 -8.90 -0.40 12.84
N GLY A 232 -8.82 -1.20 11.77
CA GLY A 232 -7.80 -1.09 10.73
C GLY A 232 -7.76 0.27 10.05
N THR A 233 -8.92 0.90 9.85
CA THR A 233 -9.00 2.28 9.33
C THR A 233 -8.41 3.28 10.31
N SER A 234 -8.73 3.15 11.61
CA SER A 234 -8.20 4.02 12.65
C SER A 234 -6.67 3.91 12.73
N ALA A 235 -6.15 2.68 12.80
CA ALA A 235 -4.71 2.42 12.74
C ALA A 235 -4.07 2.98 11.45
N PHE A 236 -4.71 2.83 10.29
CA PHE A 236 -4.22 3.45 9.05
C PHE A 236 -4.09 4.96 9.19
N THR A 237 -5.09 5.66 9.74
CA THR A 237 -5.03 7.12 9.91
C THR A 237 -3.96 7.55 10.90
N HIS A 238 -3.77 6.79 11.97
CA HIS A 238 -2.71 7.00 12.95
C HIS A 238 -1.33 6.90 12.28
N GLU A 239 -1.03 5.77 11.65
CA GLU A 239 0.30 5.56 11.04
C GLU A 239 0.55 6.47 9.85
N THR A 240 -0.50 6.81 9.09
CA THR A 240 -0.38 7.75 7.97
C THR A 240 -0.19 9.18 8.45
N THR A 241 -0.65 9.52 9.67
CA THR A 241 -0.31 10.80 10.31
C THR A 241 1.17 10.89 10.56
N HIS A 242 1.77 9.87 11.17
CA HIS A 242 3.23 9.80 11.37
C HIS A 242 4.00 9.94 10.06
N VAL A 243 3.44 9.53 8.92
CA VAL A 243 4.12 9.67 7.62
C VAL A 243 3.97 11.07 7.02
N ASN A 244 2.79 11.69 7.14
CA ASN A 244 2.45 12.92 6.42
C ASN A 244 2.65 14.20 7.26
N ASP A 245 2.77 14.08 8.57
CA ASP A 245 2.96 15.22 9.47
C ASP A 245 4.25 16.02 9.18
N ARG A 246 5.36 15.32 8.89
CA ARG A 246 6.67 15.87 8.47
C ARG A 246 6.64 16.55 7.10
N MET A 247 5.57 16.36 6.35
CA MET A 247 5.47 16.82 4.96
C MET A 247 4.43 17.93 4.79
N ALA A 248 3.26 17.78 5.41
CA ALA A 248 2.11 18.63 5.13
C ALA A 248 1.32 19.10 6.37
N TYR A 249 1.13 18.27 7.40
CA TYR A 249 0.11 18.59 8.40
C TYR A 249 0.46 19.78 9.31
N TYR A 250 1.75 20.14 9.41
CA TYR A 250 2.21 21.32 10.16
C TYR A 250 2.48 22.55 9.29
N GLY A 251 1.90 22.63 8.09
CA GLY A 251 2.01 23.83 7.24
C GLY A 251 3.42 24.13 6.71
N GLY A 252 4.35 23.17 6.83
CA GLY A 252 5.76 23.33 6.44
C GLY A 252 6.74 23.46 7.61
N HIS A 253 6.24 23.41 8.85
CA HIS A 253 7.05 23.35 10.06
C HIS A 253 7.26 21.91 10.55
N TRP A 254 8.07 21.76 11.58
CA TRP A 254 8.35 20.49 12.25
C TRP A 254 7.55 20.36 13.54
N HIS A 255 7.54 19.15 14.12
CA HIS A 255 7.02 18.90 15.45
C HIS A 255 7.60 19.90 16.45
N ARG A 256 6.76 20.36 17.38
CA ARG A 256 7.21 21.21 18.49
C ARG A 256 8.21 20.44 19.35
N GLU A 257 9.33 21.07 19.67
CA GLU A 257 10.34 20.49 20.58
C GLU A 257 9.69 20.02 21.90
N GLY A 258 10.05 18.81 22.33
CA GLY A 258 9.52 18.19 23.55
C GLY A 258 8.13 17.56 23.40
N THR A 259 7.53 17.54 22.19
CA THR A 259 6.26 16.83 21.94
C THR A 259 6.54 15.44 21.41
N ASP A 260 5.91 14.43 22.01
CA ASP A 260 5.99 13.05 21.56
C ASP A 260 5.32 12.88 20.18
N LEU A 261 5.85 12.00 19.32
CA LEU A 261 5.29 11.76 17.99
C LEU A 261 3.87 11.21 18.08
N GLU A 262 3.61 10.36 19.07
CA GLU A 262 2.30 9.75 19.29
C GLU A 262 1.26 10.79 19.69
N ALA A 263 1.64 11.90 20.31
CA ALA A 263 0.68 12.91 20.76
C ALA A 263 -0.13 13.54 19.60
N PHE A 264 0.41 13.57 18.39
CA PHE A 264 -0.32 14.07 17.21
C PHE A 264 -1.13 12.99 16.50
N ALA A 265 -0.59 11.78 16.40
CA ALA A 265 -1.32 10.67 15.82
C ALA A 265 -2.45 10.23 16.76
N GLN A 266 -2.11 9.82 17.98
CA GLN A 266 -2.99 9.38 19.04
C GLN A 266 -3.75 10.59 19.64
N GLY A 267 -5.09 10.59 19.52
CA GLY A 267 -5.95 11.58 20.20
C GLY A 267 -6.03 12.99 19.58
N MET A 268 -5.43 13.23 18.40
CA MET A 268 -5.66 14.47 17.65
C MET A 268 -6.02 14.24 16.18
N LEU A 269 -5.20 13.50 15.43
CA LEU A 269 -5.32 13.41 13.98
C LEU A 269 -5.73 12.01 13.47
N GLN A 270 -5.88 11.05 14.39
CA GLN A 270 -6.41 9.71 14.14
C GLN A 270 -7.93 9.71 14.17
N THR A 271 -8.54 8.99 13.23
CA THR A 271 -9.99 8.76 13.23
C THR A 271 -10.38 7.83 14.40
N PRO A 272 -11.35 8.21 15.26
CA PRO A 272 -11.83 7.35 16.33
C PRO A 272 -12.44 6.03 15.81
N SER A 273 -12.32 4.95 16.58
CA SER A 273 -12.97 3.67 16.27
C SER A 273 -13.54 3.04 17.55
N VAL A 274 -14.76 2.49 17.44
CA VAL A 274 -15.46 1.81 18.55
C VAL A 274 -14.67 0.61 19.06
N SER A 275 -13.93 -0.06 18.16
CA SER A 275 -13.12 -1.24 18.47
C SER A 275 -11.66 -0.93 18.80
N ASN A 276 -11.32 0.35 19.01
CA ASN A 276 -9.95 0.75 19.35
C ASN A 276 -9.54 0.15 20.72
N PRO A 277 -8.45 -0.65 20.77
CA PRO A 277 -7.99 -1.28 22.01
C PRO A 277 -7.51 -0.26 23.06
N ASN A 278 -7.20 0.97 22.65
CA ASN A 278 -6.76 2.06 23.54
C ASN A 278 -7.94 2.85 24.14
N GLY A 279 -9.19 2.50 23.82
CA GLY A 279 -10.37 3.08 24.48
C GLY A 279 -10.69 4.53 24.09
N GLU A 280 -10.25 4.98 22.92
CA GLU A 280 -10.35 6.38 22.49
C GLU A 280 -11.68 6.79 21.88
N TYR A 281 -12.61 5.84 21.75
CA TYR A 281 -13.93 6.15 21.19
C TYR A 281 -14.67 7.13 22.11
N GLY A 282 -14.99 8.31 21.58
CA GLY A 282 -15.59 9.42 22.34
C GLY A 282 -14.59 10.47 22.83
N ALA A 283 -13.28 10.31 22.57
CA ALA A 283 -12.30 11.38 22.69
C ALA A 283 -12.49 12.43 21.57
N LEU A 284 -11.98 13.64 21.78
CA LEU A 284 -11.89 14.66 20.73
C LEU A 284 -10.86 14.20 19.69
N GLY A 285 -11.32 13.74 18.53
CA GLY A 285 -10.50 13.28 17.39
C GLY A 285 -11.29 13.27 16.09
#